data_AF-A0A352DU57-F1
#
_entry.id   AF-A0A352DU57-F1
#
_cell.length_a   1.000
_cell.length_b   1.000
_cell.length_c   1.000
_cell.angle_alpha   90.00
_cell.angle_beta   90.00
_cell.angle_gamma   90.00
#
_symmetry.space_group_name_H-M   'P 1'
#
loop_
_entity.id
_entity.type
_entity.pdbx_description
1 polymer ?
#
loop_
_entity_poly.entity_id
_entity_poly.type
_entity_poly.pdbx_seq_one_letter_code
_entity_poly.pdbx_strand_id
1 'polypeptide(L)'
;GVYWDYDGDQNQYVTSSTIADELGTAFNQVGVSGELLTDWGSGRVNGYFPVGSTEFTQGTLDCPFFGHEFLVVPGFYGALTGFDGEIGAYIPGLSDWAGMISVGGYSFGASNLPAFGGVFTRLDMTFLNNWDFQIQANNDPFFDWTGFARLVYRMGGSRRRNVPDQMEQPMQRNMHIVRAAQDRVRAINPATLNPYHVIHVNNAAP
;
A
#
# COMPACT_ATOMS: atom_id res chain seq x y z
N GLY A 1 3.33 -1.43 -18.70
CA GLY A 1 3.00 0.00 -18.67
C GLY A 1 3.93 0.74 -17.73
N VAL A 2 3.99 2.07 -17.83
CA VAL A 2 4.63 2.96 -16.84
C VAL A 2 3.56 3.94 -16.37
N TYR A 3 3.51 4.20 -15.07
CA TYR A 3 2.54 5.12 -14.48
C TYR A 3 3.19 5.93 -13.36
N TRP A 4 2.51 7.01 -13.01
CA TRP A 4 2.87 7.89 -11.92
C TRP A 4 1.65 8.10 -11.04
N ASP A 5 1.84 7.89 -9.75
CA ASP A 5 0.82 8.02 -8.72
C ASP A 5 1.20 9.11 -7.74
N TYR A 6 0.17 9.85 -7.31
CA TYR A 6 0.26 10.89 -6.30
C TYR A 6 -0.73 10.56 -5.20
N ASP A 7 -0.22 10.42 -3.99
CA ASP A 7 -1.04 10.32 -2.80
C ASP A 7 -0.98 11.66 -2.07
N GLY A 8 -2.07 12.40 -2.17
CA GLY A 8 -2.25 13.74 -1.61
C GLY A 8 -3.15 13.74 -0.38
N ASP A 9 -3.20 12.64 0.38
CA ASP A 9 -3.96 12.51 1.64
C ASP A 9 -3.44 13.49 2.72
N GLN A 10 -3.64 14.79 2.47
CA GLN A 10 -3.41 15.86 3.41
C GLN A 10 -4.57 15.87 4.40
N ASN A 11 -4.29 15.61 5.67
CA ASN A 11 -5.32 15.62 6.68
C ASN A 11 -5.96 17.02 6.74
N GLN A 12 -7.21 17.16 6.28
CA GLN A 12 -7.89 18.45 6.07
C GLN A 12 -8.27 19.15 7.40
N TYR A 13 -8.10 18.48 8.54
CA TYR A 13 -8.48 18.99 9.86
C TYR A 13 -7.32 18.89 10.86
N VAL A 14 -6.58 19.99 11.03
CA VAL A 14 -5.58 20.16 12.09
C VAL A 14 -6.29 20.32 13.43
N THR A 15 -6.53 19.22 14.15
CA THR A 15 -7.18 19.29 15.47
C THR A 15 -6.61 18.34 16.52
N SER A 16 -5.43 17.74 16.33
CA SER A 16 -4.72 17.06 17.42
C SER A 16 -3.30 16.67 17.03
N SER A 17 -2.33 16.93 17.93
CA SER A 17 -0.92 16.51 17.85
C SER A 17 -0.73 15.00 18.03
N THR A 18 -1.48 14.22 17.26
CA THR A 18 -1.43 12.78 17.15
C THR A 18 -1.19 12.46 15.67
N ILE A 19 -0.54 11.33 15.39
CA ILE A 19 -0.42 10.56 14.15
C ILE A 19 -1.24 11.05 12.93
N ALA A 20 -2.51 11.35 13.13
CA ALA A 20 -3.39 11.97 12.15
C ALA A 20 -2.80 13.24 11.50
N ASP A 21 -2.16 14.15 12.23
CA ASP A 21 -1.57 15.40 11.68
C ASP A 21 -0.34 15.13 10.77
N GLU A 22 0.32 13.98 10.90
CA GLU A 22 1.57 13.62 10.19
C GLU A 22 1.34 12.68 8.99
N LEU A 23 0.15 12.08 8.89
CA LEU A 23 -0.37 11.47 7.67
C LEU A 23 -0.57 12.48 6.54
N GLY A 24 -0.47 13.80 6.82
CA GLY A 24 -0.63 14.87 5.85
C GLY A 24 0.56 15.08 4.88
N THR A 25 1.49 14.14 4.82
CA THR A 25 2.63 14.18 3.90
C THR A 25 2.23 13.58 2.55
N ALA A 26 2.45 14.35 1.48
CA ALA A 26 2.16 13.89 0.13
C ALA A 26 3.33 13.08 -0.42
N PHE A 27 3.02 11.92 -1.01
CA PHE A 27 4.02 11.03 -1.60
C PHE A 27 3.79 10.90 -3.10
N ASN A 28 4.89 10.71 -3.83
CA ASN A 28 4.88 10.45 -5.26
C ASN A 28 5.48 9.08 -5.50
N GLN A 29 4.94 8.33 -6.46
CA GLN A 29 5.43 7.01 -6.80
C GLN A 29 5.45 6.82 -8.32
N VAL A 30 6.54 6.27 -8.83
CA VAL A 30 6.62 5.76 -10.19
C VAL A 30 6.41 4.26 -10.13
N GLY A 31 5.59 3.74 -11.03
CA GLY A 31 5.37 2.31 -11.13
C GLY A 31 5.59 1.76 -12.53
N VAL A 32 6.04 0.50 -12.56
CA VAL A 32 6.30 -0.24 -13.79
C VAL A 32 5.58 -1.57 -13.72
N SER A 33 4.88 -1.93 -14.78
CA SER A 33 4.07 -3.14 -14.83
C SER A 33 4.29 -3.95 -16.09
N GLY A 34 4.26 -5.27 -15.94
CA GLY A 34 4.24 -6.23 -17.03
C GLY A 34 3.03 -7.16 -16.90
N GLU A 35 2.37 -7.44 -18.02
CA GLU A 35 1.29 -8.41 -18.10
C GLU A 35 1.54 -9.38 -19.24
N LEU A 36 1.35 -10.67 -18.98
CA LEU A 36 1.32 -11.76 -19.93
C LEU A 36 -0.11 -12.31 -19.94
N LEU A 37 -0.83 -12.13 -21.04
CA LEU A 37 -2.22 -12.56 -21.16
C LEU A 37 -2.31 -13.70 -22.17
N THR A 38 -2.99 -14.78 -21.79
CA THR A 38 -3.31 -15.90 -22.67
C THR A 38 -4.79 -16.24 -22.56
N ASP A 39 -5.31 -17.08 -23.45
CA ASP A 39 -6.70 -17.52 -23.39
C ASP A 39 -6.96 -18.51 -22.22
N TRP A 40 -5.91 -19.06 -21.62
CA TRP A 40 -5.99 -20.06 -20.54
C TRP A 40 -5.47 -19.52 -19.20
N GLY A 41 -4.89 -18.33 -19.16
CA GLY A 41 -4.34 -17.74 -17.95
C GLY A 41 -3.76 -16.35 -18.13
N SER A 42 -3.18 -15.82 -17.06
CA SER A 42 -2.49 -14.54 -17.06
C SER A 42 -1.35 -14.54 -16.05
N GLY A 43 -0.25 -13.86 -16.37
CA GLY A 43 0.75 -13.45 -15.39
C GLY A 43 0.79 -11.93 -15.31
N ARG A 44 0.87 -11.37 -14.11
CA ARG A 44 1.03 -9.93 -13.90
C ARG A 44 2.11 -9.68 -12.87
N VAL A 45 2.87 -8.60 -13.07
CA VAL A 45 3.90 -8.13 -12.15
C VAL A 45 3.90 -6.62 -12.13
N ASN A 46 3.97 -6.04 -10.95
CA ASN A 46 3.98 -4.61 -10.71
C ASN A 46 5.13 -4.25 -9.76
N GLY A 47 5.89 -3.22 -10.10
CA GLY A 47 6.91 -2.62 -9.22
C GLY A 47 6.51 -1.19 -8.87
N TYR A 48 6.75 -0.81 -7.62
CA TYR A 48 6.33 0.44 -7.00
C TYR A 48 7.54 1.14 -6.40
N PHE A 49 7.85 2.35 -6.89
CA PHE A 49 9.07 3.08 -6.53
C PHE A 49 8.72 4.51 -6.10
N PRO A 50 8.59 4.78 -4.79
CA PRO A 50 8.46 6.14 -4.26
C PRO A 50 9.60 7.05 -4.75
N VAL A 51 9.27 8.30 -5.08
CA VAL A 51 10.22 9.30 -5.57
C VAL A 51 10.04 10.65 -4.86
N GLY A 52 11.12 11.42 -4.77
CA GLY A 52 11.13 12.70 -4.06
C GLY A 52 11.24 12.51 -2.55
N SER A 53 10.36 13.14 -1.78
CA SER A 53 10.25 12.91 -0.34
C SER A 53 9.56 11.58 -0.10
N THR A 54 10.30 10.56 0.33
CA THR A 54 9.78 9.19 0.49
C THR A 54 9.53 8.81 1.95
N GLU A 55 10.19 9.48 2.89
CA GLU A 55 10.13 9.18 4.31
C GLU A 55 10.28 10.47 5.13
N PHE A 56 9.67 10.48 6.31
CA PHE A 56 9.77 11.51 7.33
C PHE A 56 9.96 10.83 8.69
N THR A 57 11.05 11.18 9.37
CA THR A 57 11.40 10.61 10.68
C THR A 57 11.48 11.72 11.72
N GLN A 58 10.90 11.47 12.90
CA GLN A 58 10.90 12.37 14.03
C GLN A 58 11.88 11.89 15.10
N GLY A 59 13.03 12.55 15.16
CA GLY A 59 14.17 12.09 15.94
C GLY A 59 14.85 10.87 15.30
N THR A 60 16.01 10.49 15.80
CA THR A 60 16.74 9.27 15.43
C THR A 60 17.35 8.64 16.68
N LEU A 61 17.90 7.42 16.58
CA LEU A 61 18.64 6.82 17.69
C LEU A 61 19.85 7.68 18.12
N ASP A 62 20.49 8.36 17.17
CA ASP A 62 21.64 9.24 17.43
C ASP A 62 21.21 10.64 17.89
N CYS A 63 19.99 11.06 17.55
CA CYS A 63 19.40 12.33 17.96
C CYS A 63 17.94 12.13 18.39
N PRO A 64 17.68 11.62 19.61
CA PRO A 64 16.35 11.25 20.09
C PRO A 64 15.48 12.45 20.46
N PHE A 65 15.83 13.65 20.01
CA PHE A 65 15.12 14.88 20.32
C PHE A 65 14.30 15.31 19.12
N PHE A 66 13.04 15.68 19.36
CA PHE A 66 12.18 16.29 18.36
C PHE A 66 11.47 17.50 18.96
N GLY A 67 11.86 18.69 18.49
CA GLY A 67 11.42 19.95 19.09
C GLY A 67 11.89 20.07 20.55
N HIS A 68 10.95 19.86 21.49
CA HIS A 68 11.17 20.00 22.93
C HIS A 68 10.94 18.66 23.66
N GLU A 69 10.72 17.59 22.91
CA GLU A 69 10.39 16.27 23.43
C GLU A 69 11.62 15.36 23.32
N PHE A 70 11.87 14.58 24.38
CA PHE A 70 12.80 13.46 24.34
C PHE A 70 12.01 12.19 23.97
N LEU A 71 12.43 11.51 22.91
CA LEU A 71 11.74 10.35 22.36
C LEU A 71 12.44 9.05 22.77
N VAL A 72 11.64 8.09 23.25
CA VAL A 72 12.07 6.70 23.50
C VAL A 72 11.98 5.88 22.22
N VAL A 73 10.95 6.15 21.42
CA VAL A 73 10.78 5.57 20.09
C VAL A 73 10.59 6.72 19.11
N PRO A 74 11.47 6.87 18.11
CA PRO A 74 11.30 7.84 17.03
C PRO A 74 9.98 7.63 16.29
N GLY A 75 9.38 8.71 15.80
CA GLY A 75 8.24 8.62 14.89
C GLY A 75 8.71 8.36 13.45
N PHE A 76 7.96 7.58 12.69
CA PHE A 76 8.27 7.28 11.29
C PHE A 76 7.02 7.30 10.42
N TYR A 77 7.12 7.93 9.25
CA TYR A 77 6.10 7.92 8.21
C TYR A 77 6.77 7.80 6.85
N GLY A 78 6.32 6.89 6.00
CA GLY A 78 6.94 6.75 4.70
C GLY A 78 6.09 5.98 3.69
N ALA A 79 6.33 6.32 2.41
CA ALA A 79 5.86 5.53 1.29
C ALA A 79 6.79 4.34 1.07
N LEU A 80 6.19 3.17 0.86
CA LEU A 80 6.93 1.92 0.74
C LEU A 80 7.31 1.63 -0.71
N THR A 81 8.53 1.16 -0.90
CA THR A 81 8.97 0.55 -2.16
C THR A 81 8.58 -0.91 -2.14
N GLY A 82 8.12 -1.44 -3.27
CA GLY A 82 7.77 -2.85 -3.31
C GLY A 82 7.43 -3.38 -4.68
N PHE A 83 6.99 -4.62 -4.69
CA PHE A 83 6.46 -5.28 -5.87
C PHE A 83 5.30 -6.19 -5.49
N ASP A 84 4.42 -6.43 -6.45
CA ASP A 84 3.48 -7.53 -6.41
C ASP A 84 3.53 -8.33 -7.71
N GLY A 85 3.07 -9.56 -7.62
CA GLY A 85 2.89 -10.40 -8.80
C GLY A 85 1.80 -11.43 -8.57
N GLU A 86 1.11 -11.77 -9.64
CA GLU A 86 0.09 -12.79 -9.64
C GLU A 86 0.16 -13.66 -10.90
N ILE A 87 -0.21 -14.92 -10.74
CA ILE A 87 -0.45 -15.86 -11.83
C ILE A 87 -1.87 -16.34 -11.66
N GLY A 88 -2.63 -16.29 -12.75
CA GLY A 88 -3.97 -16.82 -12.79
C GLY A 88 -4.19 -17.78 -13.93
N ALA A 89 -5.16 -18.66 -13.71
CA ALA A 89 -5.55 -19.71 -14.63
C ALA A 89 -7.07 -19.80 -14.70
N TYR A 90 -7.55 -20.18 -15.87
CA TYR A 90 -8.96 -20.50 -16.08
C TYR A 90 -9.39 -21.72 -15.26
N ILE A 91 -10.59 -21.69 -14.69
CA ILE A 91 -11.17 -22.84 -13.98
C ILE A 91 -12.16 -23.56 -14.91
N PRO A 92 -11.86 -24.79 -15.37
CA PRO A 92 -12.76 -25.54 -16.25
C PRO A 92 -14.17 -25.76 -15.68
N GLY A 93 -14.28 -25.94 -14.36
CA GLY A 93 -15.56 -26.11 -13.67
C GLY A 93 -16.42 -24.84 -13.56
N LEU A 94 -15.84 -23.67 -13.85
CA LEU A 94 -16.55 -22.38 -13.89
C LEU A 94 -16.57 -21.83 -15.32
N SER A 95 -16.52 -22.73 -16.31
CA SER A 95 -16.35 -22.36 -17.71
C SER A 95 -17.52 -21.54 -18.24
N ASP A 96 -18.73 -21.92 -17.84
CA ASP A 96 -19.95 -21.18 -18.12
C ASP A 96 -19.89 -19.75 -17.58
N TRP A 97 -19.12 -19.49 -16.54
CA TRP A 97 -19.00 -18.17 -15.90
C TRP A 97 -17.68 -17.47 -16.23
N ALA A 98 -16.93 -17.97 -17.22
CA ALA A 98 -15.58 -17.50 -17.55
C ALA A 98 -14.70 -17.32 -16.29
N GLY A 99 -14.82 -18.25 -15.34
CA GLY A 99 -14.20 -18.16 -14.04
C GLY A 99 -12.68 -18.31 -14.10
N MET A 100 -11.98 -17.44 -13.40
CA MET A 100 -10.53 -17.44 -13.32
C MET A 100 -10.10 -17.30 -11.87
N ILE A 101 -9.12 -18.10 -11.47
CA ILE A 101 -8.44 -17.96 -10.18
C ILE A 101 -7.05 -17.40 -10.40
N SER A 102 -6.67 -16.42 -9.59
CA SER A 102 -5.33 -15.87 -9.53
C SER A 102 -4.78 -16.04 -8.14
N VAL A 103 -3.51 -16.42 -8.05
CA VAL A 103 -2.75 -16.45 -6.80
C VAL A 103 -1.53 -15.57 -6.98
N GLY A 104 -1.24 -14.79 -5.95
CA GLY A 104 -0.16 -13.82 -6.00
C GLY A 104 0.42 -13.54 -4.63
N GLY A 105 1.45 -12.71 -4.65
CA GLY A 105 2.08 -12.22 -3.45
C GLY A 105 2.64 -10.82 -3.67
N TYR A 106 2.89 -10.15 -2.57
CA TYR A 106 3.49 -8.83 -2.54
C TYR A 106 4.58 -8.75 -1.50
N SER A 107 5.52 -7.82 -1.71
CA SER A 107 6.54 -7.48 -0.74
C SER A 107 6.81 -5.97 -0.78
N PHE A 108 6.78 -5.32 0.37
CA PHE A 108 6.97 -3.89 0.55
C PHE A 108 7.96 -3.62 1.68
N GLY A 109 8.75 -2.56 1.56
CA GLY A 109 9.69 -2.12 2.58
C GLY A 109 10.11 -0.65 2.40
N ALA A 110 10.80 -0.13 3.41
CA ALA A 110 11.39 1.20 3.42
C ALA A 110 12.77 1.15 4.09
N SER A 111 13.54 2.23 4.02
CA SER A 111 14.91 2.22 4.56
C SER A 111 14.95 2.04 6.08
N ASN A 112 13.92 2.53 6.77
CA ASN A 112 13.78 2.47 8.22
C ASN A 112 12.71 1.46 8.70
N LEU A 113 12.15 0.64 7.81
CA LEU A 113 11.14 -0.36 8.14
C LEU A 113 11.51 -1.72 7.53
N PRO A 114 11.54 -2.81 8.31
CA PRO A 114 11.73 -4.15 7.77
C PRO A 114 10.74 -4.45 6.64
N ALA A 115 11.22 -5.12 5.60
CA ALA A 115 10.36 -5.56 4.52
C ALA A 115 9.32 -6.57 5.04
N PHE A 116 8.10 -6.46 4.53
CA PHE A 116 7.02 -7.40 4.79
C PHE A 116 6.36 -7.84 3.50
N GLY A 117 5.69 -8.97 3.55
CA GLY A 117 4.97 -9.48 2.41
C GLY A 117 3.76 -10.31 2.82
N GLY A 118 2.88 -10.50 1.86
CA GLY A 118 1.67 -11.26 2.02
C GLY A 118 1.37 -12.05 0.77
N VAL A 119 0.44 -12.99 0.90
CA VAL A 119 -0.10 -13.76 -0.21
C VAL A 119 -1.56 -13.39 -0.41
N PHE A 120 -2.02 -13.50 -1.64
CA PHE A 120 -3.42 -13.29 -1.94
C PHE A 120 -3.94 -14.29 -2.96
N THR A 121 -5.23 -14.54 -2.88
CA THR A 121 -5.99 -15.31 -3.86
C THR A 121 -7.17 -14.48 -4.33
N ARG A 122 -7.43 -14.52 -5.62
CA ARG A 122 -8.46 -13.74 -6.29
C ARG A 122 -9.26 -14.65 -7.21
N LEU A 123 -10.58 -14.48 -7.18
CA LEU A 123 -11.50 -15.18 -8.06
C LEU A 123 -12.27 -14.13 -8.87
N ASP A 124 -12.18 -14.23 -10.19
CA ASP A 124 -12.96 -13.42 -11.13
C ASP A 124 -13.99 -14.29 -11.83
N MET A 125 -15.20 -13.75 -12.01
CA MET A 125 -16.31 -14.46 -12.65
C MET A 125 -17.20 -13.50 -13.42
N THR A 126 -17.74 -13.96 -14.54
CA THR A 126 -18.71 -13.24 -15.37
C THR A 126 -20.02 -14.02 -15.41
N PHE A 127 -20.93 -13.73 -14.48
CA PHE A 127 -22.14 -14.54 -14.28
C PHE A 127 -23.19 -14.33 -15.38
N LEU A 128 -23.36 -13.08 -15.82
CA LEU A 128 -24.23 -12.67 -16.91
C LEU A 128 -23.43 -11.88 -17.93
N ASN A 129 -23.94 -11.76 -19.16
CA ASN A 129 -23.37 -10.81 -20.10
C ASN A 129 -23.32 -9.45 -19.41
N ASN A 130 -22.13 -8.84 -19.41
CA ASN A 130 -21.85 -7.52 -18.88
C ASN A 130 -21.65 -7.42 -17.35
N TRP A 131 -21.87 -8.48 -16.57
CA TRP A 131 -21.68 -8.45 -15.12
C TRP A 131 -20.45 -9.24 -14.70
N ASP A 132 -19.44 -8.53 -14.21
CA ASP A 132 -18.24 -9.13 -13.64
C ASP A 132 -18.24 -9.01 -12.12
N PHE A 133 -17.88 -10.10 -11.47
CA PHE A 133 -17.67 -10.18 -10.05
C PHE A 133 -16.24 -10.59 -9.77
N GLN A 134 -15.68 -9.99 -8.75
CA GLN A 134 -14.33 -10.27 -8.29
C GLN A 134 -14.34 -10.32 -6.77
N ILE A 135 -13.70 -11.34 -6.21
CA ILE A 135 -13.43 -11.42 -4.78
C ILE A 135 -11.94 -11.69 -4.58
N GLN A 136 -11.33 -10.98 -3.65
CA GLN A 136 -9.93 -11.19 -3.26
C GLN A 136 -9.85 -11.38 -1.75
N ALA A 137 -9.03 -12.34 -1.34
CA ALA A 137 -8.62 -12.55 0.03
C ALA A 137 -7.09 -12.50 0.12
N ASN A 138 -6.60 -11.70 1.05
CA ASN A 138 -5.20 -11.45 1.30
C ASN A 138 -4.87 -11.92 2.72
N ASN A 139 -3.68 -12.48 2.89
CA ASN A 139 -3.15 -12.84 4.19
C ASN A 139 -1.72 -12.29 4.36
N ASP A 140 -1.51 -11.53 5.43
CA ASP A 140 -0.21 -10.97 5.78
C ASP A 140 0.00 -10.90 7.30
N PRO A 141 1.26 -10.74 7.77
CA PRO A 141 1.58 -10.75 9.19
C PRO A 141 1.06 -9.56 10.00
N PHE A 142 0.56 -8.50 9.37
CA PHE A 142 0.12 -7.28 10.06
C PHE A 142 -1.40 -7.21 10.22
N PHE A 143 -2.15 -7.61 9.19
CA PHE A 143 -3.60 -7.51 9.14
C PHE A 143 -4.32 -8.87 9.16
N ASP A 144 -3.57 -9.97 9.30
CA ASP A 144 -4.06 -11.35 9.27
C ASP A 144 -4.85 -11.67 8.00
N TRP A 145 -6.16 -11.42 7.96
CA TRP A 145 -6.99 -11.63 6.77
C TRP A 145 -7.71 -10.36 6.37
N THR A 146 -7.44 -9.91 5.15
CA THR A 146 -8.16 -8.79 4.53
C THR A 146 -8.74 -9.24 3.19
N GLY A 147 -9.68 -8.48 2.65
CA GLY A 147 -10.26 -8.81 1.37
C GLY A 147 -11.26 -7.77 0.89
N PHE A 148 -11.62 -7.89 -0.39
CA PHE A 148 -12.65 -7.06 -0.99
C PHE A 148 -13.48 -7.88 -1.97
N ALA A 149 -14.69 -7.37 -2.24
CA ALA A 149 -15.53 -7.84 -3.33
C ALA A 149 -15.86 -6.66 -4.24
N ARG A 150 -15.86 -6.90 -5.54
CA ARG A 150 -16.14 -5.91 -6.58
C ARG A 150 -17.18 -6.45 -7.53
N LEU A 151 -18.12 -5.60 -7.91
CA LEU A 151 -19.12 -5.85 -8.93
C LEU A 151 -19.00 -4.76 -10.01
N VAL A 152 -18.88 -5.16 -11.27
CA VAL A 152 -18.69 -4.25 -12.40
C VAL A 152 -19.74 -4.55 -13.46
N TYR A 153 -20.32 -3.48 -14.01
CA TYR A 153 -21.16 -3.56 -15.19
C TYR A 153 -20.41 -2.98 -16.41
N ARG A 154 -20.20 -3.79 -17.45
CA ARG A 154 -19.52 -3.41 -18.70
C ARG A 154 -20.54 -3.01 -19.77
N MET A 155 -20.43 -1.83 -20.36
CA MET A 155 -21.24 -1.47 -21.53
C MET A 155 -20.65 -2.11 -22.78
N GLY A 156 -21.37 -3.05 -23.42
CA GLY A 156 -20.90 -3.77 -24.62
C GLY A 156 -20.04 -5.02 -24.36
N GLY A 157 -20.09 -5.59 -23.15
CA GLY A 157 -19.22 -6.69 -22.75
C GLY A 157 -19.61 -8.07 -23.30
N SER A 158 -18.61 -8.91 -23.55
CA SER A 158 -18.75 -10.34 -23.82
C SER A 158 -18.56 -11.17 -22.55
N ARG A 159 -19.19 -12.35 -22.50
CA ARG A 159 -18.98 -13.33 -21.43
C ARG A 159 -17.63 -14.03 -21.53
N ARG A 160 -17.05 -14.11 -22.73
CA ARG A 160 -15.72 -14.71 -22.93
C ARG A 160 -14.63 -13.72 -22.52
N ARG A 161 -13.57 -14.23 -21.88
CA ARG A 161 -12.34 -13.48 -21.57
C ARG A 161 -11.23 -13.89 -22.52
N ASN A 162 -11.31 -13.44 -23.77
CA ASN A 162 -10.19 -13.63 -24.70
C ASN A 162 -9.12 -12.57 -24.44
N VAL A 163 -7.90 -12.76 -24.96
CA VAL A 163 -6.83 -11.76 -24.83
C VAL A 163 -7.28 -10.33 -25.19
N PRO A 164 -8.03 -10.09 -26.29
CA PRO A 164 -8.51 -8.73 -26.61
C PRO A 164 -9.40 -8.13 -25.51
N ASP A 165 -10.34 -8.91 -24.97
CA ASP A 165 -11.23 -8.45 -23.88
C ASP A 165 -10.46 -8.17 -22.58
N GLN A 166 -9.33 -8.87 -22.37
CA GLN A 166 -8.44 -8.64 -21.23
C GLN A 166 -7.57 -7.39 -21.43
N MET A 167 -7.18 -7.08 -22.67
CA MET A 167 -6.40 -5.86 -22.98
C MET A 167 -7.20 -4.57 -22.83
N GLU A 168 -8.53 -4.62 -22.95
CA GLU A 168 -9.42 -3.47 -22.69
C GLU A 168 -9.59 -3.16 -21.20
N GLN A 169 -9.27 -4.11 -20.33
CA GLN A 169 -9.42 -3.93 -18.90
C GLN A 169 -8.32 -3.00 -18.36
N PRO A 170 -8.64 -2.17 -17.36
CA PRO A 170 -7.60 -1.42 -16.68
C PRO A 170 -6.62 -2.39 -16.03
N MET A 171 -5.34 -2.01 -16.14
CA MET A 171 -4.22 -2.75 -15.57
C MET A 171 -4.48 -3.10 -14.10
N GLN A 172 -4.31 -4.37 -13.74
CA GLN A 172 -4.51 -4.82 -12.37
C GLN A 172 -3.24 -4.49 -11.56
N ARG A 173 -3.38 -3.52 -10.67
CA ARG A 173 -2.33 -3.05 -9.77
C ARG A 173 -2.95 -2.44 -8.52
N ASN A 174 -2.12 -2.23 -7.51
CA ASN A 174 -2.48 -1.30 -6.44
C ASN A 174 -2.43 0.14 -6.99
N MET A 175 -3.54 0.87 -6.85
CA MET A 175 -3.63 2.28 -7.26
C MET A 175 -3.30 3.25 -6.12
N HIS A 176 -3.14 2.73 -4.90
CA HIS A 176 -2.76 3.52 -3.74
C HIS A 176 -1.28 3.29 -3.41
N ILE A 177 -0.62 4.38 -3.00
CA ILE A 177 0.72 4.29 -2.43
C ILE A 177 0.62 3.61 -1.08
N VAL A 178 1.27 2.45 -0.95
CA VAL A 178 1.34 1.76 0.34
C VAL A 178 2.20 2.59 1.28
N ARG A 179 1.66 2.88 2.47
CA ARG A 179 2.30 3.70 3.49
C ARG A 179 2.50 2.89 4.77
N ALA A 180 3.52 3.25 5.52
CA ALA A 180 3.68 2.81 6.90
C ALA A 180 3.80 4.02 7.82
N ALA A 181 3.25 3.88 9.02
CA ALA A 181 3.30 4.87 10.07
C ALA A 181 3.65 4.17 11.39
N GLN A 182 4.53 4.80 12.16
CA GLN A 182 4.87 4.41 13.52
C GLN A 182 4.87 5.65 14.40
N ASP A 183 4.11 5.57 15.49
CA ASP A 183 3.96 6.69 16.41
C ASP A 183 5.21 6.90 17.23
N ARG A 184 5.54 8.18 17.47
CA ARG A 184 6.57 8.53 18.43
C ARG A 184 6.13 8.19 19.86
N VAL A 185 7.04 7.62 20.64
CA VAL A 185 6.85 7.41 22.09
C VAL A 185 7.70 8.41 22.84
N ARG A 186 7.04 9.29 23.60
CA ARG A 186 7.70 10.31 24.41
C ARG A 186 8.20 9.72 25.73
N ALA A 187 9.36 10.16 26.16
CA ALA A 187 9.87 9.82 27.48
C ALA A 187 9.07 10.55 28.54
N ILE A 188 8.56 9.79 29.51
CA ILE A 188 7.76 10.30 30.63
C ILE A 188 8.56 10.25 31.92
N ASN A 189 8.34 11.24 32.78
CA ASN A 189 8.84 11.21 34.14
C ASN A 189 7.94 10.28 34.98
N PRO A 190 8.47 9.19 35.57
CA PRO A 190 7.66 8.21 36.29
C PRO A 190 7.01 8.77 37.57
N ALA A 191 7.53 9.85 38.13
CA ALA A 191 6.99 10.47 39.35
C ALA A 191 5.83 11.44 39.08
N THR A 192 5.83 12.09 37.90
CA THR A 192 4.82 13.13 37.56
C THR A 192 3.90 12.73 36.42
N LEU A 193 4.21 11.63 35.72
CA LEU A 193 3.55 11.16 34.50
C LEU A 193 3.55 12.16 33.33
N ASN A 194 4.31 13.26 33.47
CA ASN A 194 4.45 14.28 32.44
C ASN A 194 5.65 13.96 31.53
N PRO A 195 5.59 14.29 30.23
CA PRO A 195 6.74 14.17 29.33
C PRO A 195 7.94 15.02 29.79
N TYR A 196 9.15 14.55 29.54
CA TYR A 196 10.34 15.39 29.70
C TYR A 196 10.35 16.49 28.65
N HIS A 197 10.47 17.74 29.11
CA HIS A 197 10.61 18.91 28.26
C HIS A 197 12.09 19.31 28.17
N VAL A 198 12.67 19.19 26.98
CA VAL A 198 14.08 19.47 26.71
C VAL A 198 14.21 20.87 26.15
N ILE A 199 15.14 21.65 26.71
CA ILE A 199 15.51 22.96 26.20
C ILE A 199 16.92 22.84 25.65
N HIS A 200 17.05 23.06 24.35
CA HIS A 200 18.34 23.08 23.69
C HIS A 200 19.00 24.44 23.92
N VAL A 201 20.19 24.44 24.54
CA VAL A 201 20.99 25.65 24.74
C VAL A 201 22.20 25.60 23.82
N ASN A 202 22.36 26.62 22.98
CA ASN A 202 23.53 26.75 22.13
C ASN A 202 24.74 27.18 22.98
N ASN A 203 25.72 26.30 23.13
CA ASN A 203 26.95 26.58 23.87
C ASN A 203 28.06 27.25 23.00
N ALA A 204 27.74 27.65 21.77
CA ALA A 204 28.61 28.46 20.92
C ALA A 204 28.44 29.97 21.16
N ALA A 205 27.89 30.37 22.31
CA ALA A 205 27.91 31.76 22.73
C ALA A 205 29.37 32.21 22.94
N PRO A 206 29.81 33.34 22.35
CA PRO A 206 31.15 33.88 22.57
C PRO A 206 31.38 34.31 24.02
#